data_AF-A0A518H401-F1
#
_entry.id   AF-A0A518H401-F1
#
_cell.length_a   1.000
_cell.length_b   1.000
_cell.length_c   1.000
_cell.angle_alpha   90.00
_cell.angle_beta   90.00
_cell.angle_gamma   90.00
#
_symmetry.space_group_name_H-M   'P 1'
#
loop_
_entity.id
_entity.type
_entity.pdbx_description
1 polymer ?
#
loop_
_entity_poly.entity_id
_entity_poly.type
_entity_poly.pdbx_seq_one_letter_code
_entity_poly.pdbx_strand_id
1 'polypeptide(L)'
;MKESNRRLVGAALLAVAGMMLLGARPQGEPDGLFAGLEVGQAVGVKDLGTAYEVTVFEGGQPAGYEVTEIGADHLGIRDHAGVVERRIPITSIKSVAWMRLGRTLDRPVARSGRGCD
;
A
#
# COMPACT_ATOMS: atom_id res chain seq x y z
N MET A 1 17.26 -41.92 -32.19
CA MET A 1 17.44 -41.38 -30.82
C MET A 1 17.13 -39.87 -30.75
N LYS A 2 15.93 -39.40 -31.15
CA LYS A 2 15.63 -37.95 -31.19
C LYS A 2 14.29 -37.55 -30.52
N GLU A 3 13.45 -38.52 -30.17
CA GLU A 3 12.12 -38.26 -29.57
C GLU A 3 12.11 -38.28 -28.04
N SER A 4 12.98 -39.03 -27.36
CA SER A 4 13.04 -39.05 -25.89
C SER A 4 13.38 -37.70 -25.26
N ASN A 5 14.22 -36.88 -25.91
CA ASN A 5 14.61 -35.57 -25.36
C ASN A 5 13.47 -34.54 -25.41
N ARG A 6 12.50 -34.68 -26.32
CA ARG A 6 11.37 -33.73 -26.40
C ARG A 6 10.39 -33.91 -25.24
N ARG A 7 10.25 -35.14 -24.73
CA ARG A 7 9.40 -35.46 -23.57
C ARG A 7 10.04 -35.03 -22.25
N LEU A 8 11.36 -35.17 -22.13
CA LEU A 8 12.13 -34.69 -20.96
C LEU A 8 12.12 -33.17 -20.83
N VAL A 9 12.28 -32.43 -21.95
CA VAL A 9 12.22 -30.97 -21.94
C VAL A 9 10.80 -30.46 -21.62
N GLY A 10 9.76 -31.13 -22.14
CA GLY A 10 8.37 -30.78 -21.83
C GLY A 10 8.01 -30.97 -20.34
N ALA A 11 8.48 -32.05 -19.72
CA ALA A 11 8.26 -32.32 -18.30
C ALA A 11 9.03 -31.33 -17.40
N ALA A 12 10.25 -30.94 -17.79
CA ALA A 12 11.03 -29.97 -17.04
C ALA A 12 10.40 -28.56 -17.04
N LEU A 13 9.83 -28.13 -18.18
CA LEU A 13 9.11 -26.86 -18.27
C LEU A 13 7.81 -26.84 -17.43
N LEU A 14 7.10 -27.96 -17.36
CA LEU A 14 5.89 -28.06 -16.53
C LEU A 14 6.21 -27.98 -15.03
N ALA A 15 7.34 -28.57 -14.60
CA ALA A 15 7.77 -28.56 -13.21
C ALA A 15 8.16 -27.15 -12.72
N VAL A 16 8.81 -26.34 -13.57
CA VAL A 16 9.19 -24.96 -13.23
C VAL A 16 7.96 -24.05 -13.14
N ALA A 17 6.95 -24.25 -13.99
CA ALA A 17 5.70 -23.49 -13.94
C ALA A 17 4.88 -23.80 -12.67
N GLY A 18 4.86 -25.06 -12.21
CA GLY A 18 4.16 -25.45 -10.98
C GLY A 18 4.77 -24.82 -9.72
N MET A 19 6.08 -24.55 -9.71
CA MET A 19 6.78 -24.00 -8.56
C MET A 19 6.47 -22.51 -8.33
N MET A 20 6.06 -21.76 -9.37
CA MET A 20 5.66 -20.36 -9.22
C MET A 20 4.25 -20.19 -8.60
N LEU A 21 3.36 -21.18 -8.73
CA LEU A 21 2.03 -21.11 -8.11
C LEU A 21 2.01 -21.40 -6.60
N LEU A 22 3.04 -22.05 -6.04
CA LEU A 22 3.10 -22.35 -4.60
C LEU A 22 3.56 -21.15 -3.74
N GLY A 23 4.08 -20.08 -4.35
CA GLY A 23 4.54 -18.88 -3.65
C GLY A 23 3.49 -17.78 -3.50
N ALA A 24 2.42 -17.81 -4.31
CA ALA A 24 1.30 -16.89 -4.20
C ALA A 24 0.38 -17.35 -3.06
N ARG A 25 0.84 -17.17 -1.81
CA ARG A 25 -0.09 -17.16 -0.68
C ARG A 25 -1.09 -16.04 -0.97
N PRO A 26 -2.40 -16.29 -0.94
CA PRO A 26 -3.36 -15.19 -0.91
C PRO A 26 -2.99 -14.37 0.33
N GLN A 27 -2.41 -13.19 0.13
CA GLN A 27 -2.29 -12.23 1.20
C GLN A 27 -3.75 -11.90 1.53
N GLY A 28 -4.23 -12.44 2.66
CA GLY A 28 -5.56 -12.12 3.16
C GLY A 28 -5.71 -10.61 3.18
N GLU A 29 -6.93 -10.13 2.96
CA GLU A 29 -7.24 -8.72 3.11
C GLU A 29 -6.61 -8.20 4.40
N PRO A 30 -5.93 -7.03 4.36
CA PRO A 30 -5.26 -6.52 5.54
C PRO A 30 -6.32 -6.26 6.61
N ASP A 31 -6.13 -6.87 7.77
CA ASP A 31 -7.04 -6.79 8.90
C ASP A 31 -6.51 -5.87 10.00
N GLY A 32 -7.40 -5.39 10.87
CA GLY A 32 -7.02 -4.62 12.07
C GLY A 32 -6.47 -3.23 11.74
N LEU A 33 -5.26 -2.92 12.22
CA LEU A 33 -4.66 -1.57 12.10
C LEU A 33 -4.41 -1.15 10.64
N PHE A 34 -4.19 -2.12 9.75
CA PHE A 34 -3.98 -1.90 8.32
C PHE A 34 -5.24 -2.10 7.48
N ALA A 35 -6.41 -2.24 8.12
CA ALA A 35 -7.66 -2.43 7.40
C ALA A 35 -7.92 -1.30 6.39
N GLY A 36 -8.14 -1.68 5.13
CA GLY A 36 -8.38 -0.77 4.02
C GLY A 36 -7.11 -0.19 3.37
N LEU A 37 -5.92 -0.53 3.85
CA LEU A 37 -4.67 -0.13 3.21
C LEU A 37 -4.43 -1.00 1.97
N GLU A 38 -3.91 -0.40 0.90
CA GLU A 38 -3.63 -1.13 -0.35
C GLU A 38 -2.14 -1.05 -0.72
N VAL A 39 -1.63 -2.09 -1.38
CA VAL A 39 -0.29 -2.04 -2.00
C VAL A 39 -0.31 -1.03 -3.14
N GLY A 40 0.71 -0.18 -3.20
CA GLY A 40 0.80 0.95 -4.11
C GLY A 40 0.18 2.25 -3.57
N GLN A 41 -0.39 2.21 -2.36
CA GLN A 41 -0.99 3.40 -1.76
C GLN A 41 0.09 4.37 -1.25
N ALA A 42 -0.13 5.67 -1.49
CA ALA A 42 0.73 6.73 -0.98
C ALA A 42 0.52 6.92 0.53
N VAL A 43 1.59 6.78 1.30
CA VAL A 43 1.58 6.93 2.76
C VAL A 43 2.69 7.87 3.25
N GLY A 44 2.35 8.69 4.25
CA GLY A 44 3.30 9.47 5.01
C GLY A 44 3.77 8.64 6.20
N VAL A 45 5.07 8.64 6.47
CA VAL A 45 5.63 8.00 7.66
C VAL A 45 6.44 9.03 8.43
N LYS A 46 6.07 9.22 9.69
CA LYS A 46 6.75 10.11 10.62
C LYS A 46 7.38 9.30 11.74
N ASP A 47 8.69 9.46 11.90
CA ASP A 47 9.43 8.86 13.01
C ASP A 47 9.27 9.72 14.28
N LEU A 48 8.79 9.11 15.37
CA LEU A 48 8.65 9.72 16.69
C LEU A 48 9.77 9.27 17.65
N GLY A 49 10.80 8.60 17.15
CA GLY A 49 11.93 8.05 17.91
C GLY A 49 11.67 6.65 18.44
N THR A 50 10.59 6.45 19.21
CA THR A 50 10.23 5.13 19.78
C THR A 50 9.17 4.41 18.97
N ALA A 51 8.48 5.11 18.08
CA ALA A 51 7.38 4.60 17.28
C ALA A 51 7.19 5.42 16.01
N TYR A 52 6.40 4.89 15.08
CA TYR A 52 6.02 5.54 13.84
C TYR A 52 4.56 5.96 13.86
N GLU A 53 4.29 7.09 13.22
CA GLU A 53 2.95 7.50 12.83
C GLU A 53 2.83 7.35 11.31
N VAL A 54 1.79 6.64 10.87
CA VAL A 54 1.51 6.42 9.45
C VAL A 54 0.30 7.26 9.07
N THR A 55 0.41 8.04 8.01
CA THR A 55 -0.70 8.83 7.44
C THR A 55 -1.06 8.29 6.07
N VAL A 56 -2.32 7.99 5.87
CA VAL A 56 -2.87 7.49 4.62
C VAL A 56 -3.55 8.64 3.89
N PHE A 57 -3.16 8.90 2.64
CA PHE A 57 -3.72 10.00 1.85
C PHE A 57 -4.76 9.48 0.86
N GLU A 58 -6.02 9.85 1.08
CA GLU A 58 -7.09 9.55 0.13
C GLU A 58 -7.05 10.53 -1.05
N GLY A 59 -6.91 10.01 -2.27
CA GLY A 59 -6.98 10.80 -3.50
C GLY A 59 -5.66 11.01 -4.23
N GLY A 60 -4.64 10.18 -3.96
CA GLY A 60 -3.44 10.09 -4.78
C GLY A 60 -2.49 11.29 -4.65
N GLN A 61 -2.52 12.02 -3.53
CA GLN A 61 -1.50 13.03 -3.28
C GLN A 61 -0.12 12.36 -3.10
N PRO A 62 0.97 13.01 -3.57
CA PRO A 62 2.31 12.51 -3.35
C PRO A 62 2.58 12.49 -1.84
N ALA A 63 2.79 11.29 -1.32
CA ALA A 63 3.29 11.05 0.02
C ALA A 63 4.75 10.62 -0.07
N GLY A 64 5.53 10.83 1.00
CA GLY A 64 6.97 10.53 0.98
C GLY A 64 7.30 9.05 0.72
N TYR A 65 6.32 8.16 0.92
CA TYR A 65 6.47 6.71 0.78
C TYR A 65 5.27 6.08 0.05
N GLU A 66 5.51 4.91 -0.52
CA GLU A 66 4.52 4.03 -1.15
C GLU A 66 4.51 2.68 -0.42
N VAL A 67 3.33 2.09 -0.23
CA VAL A 67 3.20 0.75 0.37
C VAL A 67 3.66 -0.31 -0.64
N THR A 68 4.65 -1.13 -0.30
CA THR A 68 5.13 -2.22 -1.17
C THR A 68 4.57 -3.58 -0.79
N GLU A 69 4.30 -3.80 0.50
CA GLU A 69 3.73 -5.04 1.01
C GLU A 69 2.97 -4.75 2.32
N ILE A 70 1.91 -5.52 2.56
CA ILE A 70 1.21 -5.51 3.85
C ILE A 70 1.27 -6.93 4.40
N GLY A 71 2.08 -7.11 5.44
CA GLY A 71 2.20 -8.36 6.18
C GLY A 71 1.22 -8.43 7.35
N ALA A 72 1.09 -9.62 7.94
CA ALA A 72 0.26 -9.81 9.13
C ALA A 72 0.78 -9.03 10.36
N ASP A 73 2.07 -8.73 10.38
CA ASP A 73 2.79 -8.13 11.52
C ASP A 73 3.69 -6.95 11.13
N HIS A 74 3.71 -6.55 9.84
CA HIS A 74 4.56 -5.48 9.35
C HIS A 74 3.97 -4.77 8.15
N LEU A 75 4.42 -3.54 7.95
CA LEU A 75 4.13 -2.71 6.78
C LEU A 75 5.42 -2.47 6.00
N GLY A 76 5.46 -2.91 4.75
CA GLY A 76 6.55 -2.59 3.83
C GLY A 76 6.27 -1.28 3.12
N ILE A 77 7.25 -0.38 3.15
CA ILE A 77 7.19 0.91 2.49
C ILE A 77 8.45 1.13 1.67
N ARG A 78 8.32 1.89 0.59
CA ARG A 78 9.44 2.35 -0.23
C ARG A 78 9.37 3.86 -0.37
N ASP A 79 10.51 4.53 -0.30
CA ASP A 79 10.55 5.96 -0.57
C ASP A 79 10.23 6.28 -2.03
N HIS A 80 9.76 7.50 -2.29
CA HIS A 80 9.35 7.92 -3.64
C HIS A 80 10.50 7.99 -4.66
N ALA A 81 11.76 8.03 -4.22
CA ALA A 81 12.94 7.91 -5.09
C ALA A 81 13.28 6.44 -5.41
N GLY A 82 12.60 5.48 -4.78
CA GLY A 82 12.77 4.05 -4.99
C GLY A 82 14.06 3.46 -4.43
N VAL A 83 14.80 4.23 -3.61
CA VAL A 83 16.15 3.86 -3.16
C VAL A 83 16.12 3.03 -1.88
N VAL A 84 15.19 3.34 -0.98
CA VAL A 84 15.10 2.77 0.35
C VAL A 84 13.76 2.07 0.51
N GLU A 85 13.84 0.76 0.74
CA GLU A 85 12.71 -0.08 1.13
C GLU A 85 12.86 -0.48 2.59
N ARG A 86 11.79 -0.37 3.38
CA ARG A 86 11.79 -0.63 4.82
C ARG A 86 10.57 -1.44 5.21
N ARG A 87 10.76 -2.28 6.22
CA ARG A 87 9.69 -3.03 6.90
C ARG A 87 9.51 -2.46 8.29
N ILE A 88 8.32 -1.94 8.57
CA ILE A 88 7.96 -1.38 9.87
C ILE A 88 7.08 -2.40 10.59
N PRO A 89 7.51 -2.97 11.73
CA PRO A 89 6.68 -3.89 12.49
C PRO A 89 5.48 -3.16 13.10
N ILE A 90 4.32 -3.83 13.16
CA ILE A 90 3.06 -3.26 13.67
C ILE A 90 3.19 -2.78 15.11
N THR A 91 4.04 -3.44 15.92
CA THR A 91 4.32 -3.08 17.32
C THR A 91 5.04 -1.73 17.46
N SER A 92 5.72 -1.28 16.41
CA SER A 92 6.38 0.03 16.36
C SER A 92 5.46 1.11 15.80
N ILE A 93 4.23 0.81 15.40
CA ILE A 93 3.28 1.79 14.87
C ILE A 93 2.38 2.27 16.01
N LYS A 94 2.47 3.56 16.31
CA LYS A 94 1.64 4.18 17.33
C LYS A 94 0.21 4.39 16.84
N SER A 95 0.06 4.84 15.59
CA SER A 95 -1.24 5.18 15.00
C SER A 95 -1.19 5.20 13.48
N VAL A 96 -2.33 4.89 12.87
CA VAL A 96 -2.60 5.08 11.44
C VAL A 96 -3.70 6.14 11.31
N ALA A 97 -3.38 7.25 10.65
CA ALA A 97 -4.29 8.37 10.46
C ALA A 97 -4.76 8.41 9.00
N TRP A 98 -6.08 8.47 8.81
CA TRP A 98 -6.70 8.57 7.49
C TRP A 98 -6.96 10.04 7.17
N MET A 99 -6.22 10.58 6.20
CA MET A 99 -6.33 11.97 5.81
C MET A 99 -7.08 12.08 4.48
N ARG A 100 -8.29 12.63 4.58
CA ARG A 100 -9.09 13.03 3.43
C ARG A 100 -8.99 14.54 3.27
N LEU A 101 -8.22 15.00 2.29
CA LEU A 101 -8.26 16.41 1.92
C LEU A 101 -9.60 16.70 1.23
N GLY A 102 -10.56 17.18 2.00
CA GLY A 102 -11.82 17.69 1.48
C GLY A 102 -11.54 18.81 0.47
N ARG A 103 -12.16 18.74 -0.70
CA ARG A 103 -12.25 19.87 -1.62
C ARG A 103 -12.99 21.02 -0.92
N THR A 104 -12.27 21.95 -0.31
CA THR A 104 -12.82 23.19 0.28
C THR A 104 -13.22 24.21 -0.79
N LEU A 105 -13.84 23.77 -1.89
CA LEU A 105 -14.37 24.64 -2.94
C LEU A 105 -15.78 24.22 -3.30
N ASP A 106 -16.69 24.20 -2.31
CA ASP A 106 -18.11 24.37 -2.60
C ASP A 106 -18.89 24.85 -1.37
N ARG A 107 -18.41 25.93 -0.71
CA ARG A 107 -19.35 26.73 0.07
C ARG A 107 -19.94 27.75 -0.88
N PRO A 108 -21.21 27.61 -1.33
CA PRO A 108 -21.90 28.75 -1.91
C PRO A 108 -21.92 29.83 -0.83
N VAL A 109 -21.26 30.96 -1.12
CA VAL A 109 -21.37 32.15 -0.29
C VAL A 109 -22.83 32.57 -0.37
N ALA A 110 -23.59 32.29 0.69
CA ALA A 110 -24.93 32.81 0.81
C ALA A 110 -24.81 34.34 0.87
N ARG A 111 -25.04 35.02 -0.25
CA ARG A 111 -25.25 36.46 -0.29
C ARG A 111 -26.50 36.74 0.53
N SER A 112 -26.28 37.09 1.80
CA SER A 112 -27.27 37.74 2.65
C SER A 112 -27.65 39.06 1.99
N GLY A 113 -28.73 39.06 1.22
CA GLY A 113 -29.41 40.26 0.76
C GLY A 113 -29.91 41.02 1.97
N ARG A 114 -29.21 42.08 2.35
CA ARG A 114 -29.78 43.14 3.17
C ARG A 114 -30.48 44.09 2.21
N GLY A 115 -31.81 44.05 2.23
CA GLY A 115 -32.63 45.15 1.76
C GLY A 115 -32.27 46.40 2.53
N CYS A 116 -32.14 47.50 1.80
CA CYS A 116 -32.27 48.83 2.35
C CYS A 116 -33.59 49.37 1.80
N ASP A 117 -34.36 49.94 2.72
CA ASP A 117 -35.60 50.68 2.54
C ASP A 117 -35.52 51.80 1.49
#